data_AF-A0A6B1FC49-F1
#
_entry.id   AF-A0A6B1FC49-F1
#
_cell.length_a   1.000
_cell.length_b   1.000
_cell.length_c   1.000
_cell.angle_alpha   90.00
_cell.angle_beta   90.00
_cell.angle_gamma   90.00
#
_symmetry.space_group_name_H-M   'P 1'
#
loop_
_entity.id
_entity.type
_entity.pdbx_description
1 polymer ?
#
loop_
_entity_poly.entity_id
_entity_poly.type
_entity_poly.pdbx_seq_one_letter_code
_entity_poly.pdbx_strand_id
1 'polypeptide(L)'
;HQNLITFSMMYYYSENFMLALSHDEVVHEKSNLLHKMPGDDWRKFANTRALLSYMWTHPGKKTIFMGMEFGQRGEWNVWDDLEWDKLEYPDHQKLMQMIDDINVLYKSEPALWREDFNTNGFQWIHCDDNRNGVISFMRRDEKSQRWLVIICNFTPNPHKSYRIGVPLEGWYGEIFNSDAEIYGGSNLGNLGGRFTDPWPMHSYAHSLDLCLPPLSAVMMEKEGQWQPGRQPPERTRKDNALQASPGLRSSPVPLRHA
;
A
#
# COMPACT_ATOMS: atom_id res chain seq x y z
N HIS A 1 -15.69 -7.82 -11.19
CA HIS A 1 -15.93 -8.08 -9.74
C HIS A 1 -15.58 -6.87 -8.85
N GLN A 2 -15.79 -5.63 -9.31
CA GLN A 2 -15.48 -4.41 -8.53
C GLN A 2 -16.21 -4.37 -7.18
N ASN A 3 -17.45 -4.87 -7.16
CA ASN A 3 -18.27 -4.99 -5.96
C ASN A 3 -17.60 -5.79 -4.85
N LEU A 4 -16.77 -6.80 -5.16
CA LEU A 4 -16.07 -7.58 -4.13
C LEU A 4 -15.06 -6.73 -3.35
N ILE A 5 -14.54 -5.66 -3.96
CA ILE A 5 -13.58 -4.74 -3.35
C ILE A 5 -14.30 -3.72 -2.46
N THR A 6 -15.48 -3.26 -2.86
CA THR A 6 -16.18 -2.16 -2.17
C THR A 6 -17.18 -2.64 -1.12
N PHE A 7 -17.64 -3.89 -1.21
CA PHE A 7 -18.74 -4.40 -0.40
C PHE A 7 -18.44 -4.48 1.10
N SER A 8 -17.20 -4.76 1.50
CA SER A 8 -16.80 -4.80 2.92
C SER A 8 -17.13 -3.50 3.67
N MET A 9 -17.00 -2.36 3.00
CA MET A 9 -17.27 -1.05 3.60
C MET A 9 -18.76 -0.82 3.91
N MET A 10 -19.68 -1.58 3.30
CA MET A 10 -21.12 -1.44 3.56
C MET A 10 -21.51 -1.80 4.99
N TYR A 11 -20.81 -2.76 5.58
CA TYR A 11 -21.05 -3.21 6.96
C TYR A 11 -19.85 -2.94 7.87
N TYR A 12 -18.76 -2.37 7.37
CA TYR A 12 -17.53 -2.18 8.12
C TYR A 12 -17.72 -1.49 9.48
N TYR A 13 -18.61 -0.50 9.59
CA TYR A 13 -18.86 0.21 10.85
C TYR A 13 -19.78 -0.51 11.84
N SER A 14 -20.22 -1.74 11.53
CA SER A 14 -20.97 -2.55 12.51
C SER A 14 -20.08 -3.18 13.57
N GLU A 15 -18.78 -3.33 13.30
CA GLU A 15 -17.83 -4.02 14.18
C GLU A 15 -16.45 -3.36 14.12
N ASN A 16 -15.61 -3.66 15.10
CA ASN A 16 -14.19 -3.29 15.06
C ASN A 16 -13.39 -4.38 14.31
N PHE A 17 -13.41 -4.34 12.97
CA PHE A 17 -12.80 -5.37 12.15
C PHE A 17 -11.26 -5.44 12.25
N MET A 18 -10.76 -6.67 12.30
CA MET A 18 -9.39 -7.05 11.99
C MET A 18 -9.36 -7.61 10.57
N LEU A 19 -8.51 -7.06 9.71
CA LEU A 19 -8.23 -7.60 8.38
C LEU A 19 -7.17 -8.70 8.53
N ALA A 20 -7.58 -9.95 8.39
CA ALA A 20 -6.72 -11.11 8.64
C ALA A 20 -6.57 -11.97 7.37
N LEU A 21 -5.32 -12.11 6.91
CA LEU A 21 -4.89 -13.18 6.01
C LEU A 21 -4.12 -14.19 6.83
N SER A 22 -4.80 -15.24 7.27
CA SER A 22 -4.29 -16.17 8.29
C SER A 22 -3.67 -17.43 7.67
N HIS A 23 -3.13 -18.31 8.53
CA HIS A 23 -2.61 -19.62 8.16
C HIS A 23 -3.62 -20.49 7.41
N ASP A 24 -4.91 -20.42 7.76
CA ASP A 24 -5.98 -21.20 7.14
C ASP A 24 -6.16 -20.89 5.65
N GLU A 25 -5.66 -19.74 5.19
CA GLU A 25 -5.78 -19.31 3.80
C GLU A 25 -4.62 -19.78 2.92
N VAL A 26 -3.58 -20.41 3.46
CA VAL A 26 -2.36 -20.82 2.73
C VAL A 26 -2.02 -22.30 2.91
N VAL A 27 -3.04 -23.11 3.16
CA VAL A 27 -2.99 -24.57 3.33
C VAL A 27 -4.09 -25.23 2.50
N HIS A 28 -4.09 -26.56 2.46
CA HIS A 28 -5.19 -27.38 1.90
C HIS A 28 -5.52 -27.03 0.45
N GLU A 29 -4.49 -26.97 -0.40
CA GLU A 29 -4.60 -26.72 -1.86
C GLU A 29 -5.09 -25.31 -2.21
N LYS A 30 -5.19 -24.42 -1.23
CA LYS A 30 -5.52 -23.00 -1.47
C LYS A 30 -4.36 -22.22 -2.07
N SER A 31 -3.15 -22.77 -2.09
CA SER A 31 -1.88 -22.12 -2.43
C SER A 31 -1.48 -20.99 -1.46
N ASN A 32 -0.18 -20.69 -1.40
CA ASN A 32 0.32 -19.48 -0.74
C ASN A 32 -0.10 -18.21 -1.50
N LEU A 33 -0.04 -17.04 -0.86
CA LEU A 33 -0.55 -15.78 -1.37
C LEU A 33 -0.05 -15.45 -2.79
N LEU A 34 1.26 -15.62 -3.04
CA LEU A 34 1.88 -15.34 -4.33
C LEU A 34 1.30 -16.20 -5.46
N HIS A 35 0.99 -17.47 -5.17
CA HIS A 35 0.46 -18.43 -6.15
C HIS A 35 -1.04 -18.29 -6.42
N LYS A 36 -1.77 -17.55 -5.58
CA LYS A 36 -3.15 -17.16 -5.86
C LYS A 36 -3.25 -16.09 -6.96
N MET A 37 -2.15 -15.38 -7.23
CA MET A 37 -2.15 -14.27 -8.17
C MET A 37 -2.04 -14.74 -9.63
N PRO A 38 -2.78 -14.12 -10.56
CA PRO A 38 -2.72 -14.49 -11.97
C PRO A 38 -1.53 -13.87 -12.69
N GLY A 39 -1.10 -14.52 -13.78
CA GLY A 39 -0.07 -14.02 -14.69
C GLY A 39 1.32 -14.61 -14.46
N ASP A 40 2.30 -14.00 -15.13
CA ASP A 40 3.72 -14.30 -14.94
C ASP A 40 4.22 -13.89 -13.53
N ASP A 41 5.45 -14.28 -13.19
CA ASP A 41 6.01 -14.02 -11.86
C ASP A 41 6.04 -12.53 -11.51
N TRP A 42 6.36 -11.65 -12.46
CA TRP A 42 6.34 -10.21 -12.23
C TRP A 42 4.93 -9.73 -11.83
N ARG A 43 3.89 -10.17 -12.55
CA ARG A 43 2.49 -9.85 -12.23
C ARG A 43 2.05 -10.47 -10.91
N LYS A 44 2.53 -11.65 -10.55
CA LYS A 44 2.22 -12.27 -9.25
C LYS A 44 2.74 -11.44 -8.09
N PHE A 45 4.01 -11.00 -8.16
CA PHE A 45 4.56 -10.09 -7.16
C PHE A 45 3.83 -8.74 -7.17
N ALA A 46 3.54 -8.16 -8.33
CA ALA A 46 2.80 -6.89 -8.42
C ALA A 46 1.40 -6.97 -7.79
N ASN A 47 0.62 -8.02 -8.09
CA ASN A 47 -0.67 -8.25 -7.42
C ASN A 47 -0.53 -8.42 -5.90
N THR A 48 0.49 -9.14 -5.45
CA THR A 48 0.75 -9.33 -4.01
C THR A 48 1.03 -8.00 -3.33
N ARG A 49 1.90 -7.17 -3.93
CA ARG A 49 2.19 -5.81 -3.44
C ARG A 49 0.94 -4.93 -3.44
N ALA A 50 0.14 -4.94 -4.50
CA ALA A 50 -1.10 -4.17 -4.60
C ALA A 50 -2.13 -4.59 -3.54
N LEU A 51 -2.34 -5.89 -3.35
CA LEU A 51 -3.25 -6.43 -2.34
C LEU A 51 -2.82 -6.04 -0.93
N LEU A 52 -1.56 -6.26 -0.57
CA LEU A 52 -1.06 -5.95 0.77
C LEU A 52 -1.04 -4.43 1.02
N SER A 53 -0.72 -3.63 0.01
CA SER A 53 -0.80 -2.18 0.12
C SER A 53 -2.24 -1.67 0.30
N TYR A 54 -3.19 -2.27 -0.42
CA TYR A 54 -4.62 -2.01 -0.22
C TYR A 54 -5.08 -2.43 1.18
N MET A 55 -4.67 -3.62 1.65
CA MET A 55 -4.98 -4.10 3.00
C MET A 55 -4.47 -3.15 4.09
N TRP A 56 -3.25 -2.62 3.96
CA TRP A 56 -2.67 -1.67 4.93
C TRP A 56 -3.41 -0.33 4.95
N THR A 57 -3.97 0.10 3.82
CA THR A 57 -4.67 1.38 3.68
C THR A 57 -6.17 1.31 3.90
N HIS A 58 -6.78 0.15 3.73
CA HIS A 58 -8.18 -0.09 4.07
C HIS A 58 -8.40 0.13 5.59
N PRO A 59 -9.57 0.62 6.04
CA PRO A 59 -9.86 0.69 7.47
C PRO A 59 -9.81 -0.67 8.17
N GLY A 60 -9.28 -0.71 9.40
CA GLY A 60 -9.24 -1.89 10.26
C GLY A 60 -7.81 -2.32 10.61
N LYS A 61 -7.63 -3.14 11.64
CA LYS A 61 -6.28 -3.60 12.04
C LYS A 61 -5.75 -4.69 11.11
N LYS A 62 -4.44 -4.98 11.12
CA LYS A 62 -3.76 -5.82 10.12
C LYS A 62 -3.17 -7.08 10.75
N THR A 63 -3.41 -8.22 10.12
CA THR A 63 -2.73 -9.49 10.43
C THR A 63 -2.44 -10.25 9.14
N ILE A 64 -1.18 -10.57 8.90
CA ILE A 64 -0.75 -11.54 7.87
C ILE A 64 -0.03 -12.70 8.53
N PHE A 65 -0.03 -13.86 7.89
CA PHE A 65 0.67 -15.05 8.37
C PHE A 65 2.11 -15.11 7.84
N MET A 66 3.00 -15.75 8.61
CA MET A 66 4.40 -15.92 8.26
C MET A 66 4.57 -16.59 6.89
N GLY A 67 5.58 -16.16 6.13
CA GLY A 67 5.78 -16.58 4.75
C GLY A 67 5.11 -15.68 3.71
N MET A 68 4.03 -14.96 4.06
CA MET A 68 3.38 -14.02 3.14
C MET A 68 4.26 -12.79 2.86
N GLU A 69 5.04 -12.37 3.85
CA GLU A 69 5.86 -11.15 3.83
C GLU A 69 7.02 -11.19 2.83
N PHE A 70 7.55 -12.37 2.53
CA PHE A 70 8.61 -12.56 1.52
C PHE A 70 8.11 -13.35 0.30
N GLY A 71 6.81 -13.66 0.23
CA GLY A 71 6.20 -14.34 -0.90
C GLY A 71 6.64 -15.80 -1.03
N GLN A 72 6.57 -16.57 0.07
CA GLN A 72 6.79 -18.01 0.05
C GLN A 72 5.97 -18.66 -1.07
N ARG A 73 6.57 -19.65 -1.75
CA ARG A 73 5.97 -20.27 -2.93
C ARG A 73 5.10 -21.45 -2.54
N GLY A 74 5.64 -22.41 -1.80
CA GLY A 74 4.89 -23.53 -1.28
C GLY A 74 3.82 -23.12 -0.27
N GLU A 75 2.78 -23.96 -0.16
CA GLU A 75 1.84 -23.87 0.95
C GLU A 75 2.57 -23.97 2.29
N TRP A 76 1.93 -23.48 3.35
CA TRP A 76 2.46 -23.67 4.67
C TRP A 76 2.39 -25.16 5.05
N ASN A 77 3.54 -25.74 5.38
CA ASN A 77 3.63 -27.09 5.93
C ASN A 77 3.94 -26.98 7.42
N VAL A 78 3.08 -27.53 8.27
CA VAL A 78 3.32 -27.58 9.74
C VAL A 78 4.47 -28.53 10.11
N TRP A 79 4.86 -29.43 9.21
CA TRP A 79 5.90 -30.44 9.43
C TRP A 79 7.30 -30.00 8.99
N ASP A 80 7.41 -28.88 8.28
CA ASP A 80 8.67 -28.30 7.81
C ASP A 80 8.79 -26.83 8.24
N ASP A 81 9.99 -26.28 8.11
CA ASP A 81 10.22 -24.85 8.27
C ASP A 81 9.73 -24.06 7.04
N LEU A 82 9.71 -22.72 7.16
CA LEU A 82 9.45 -21.83 6.02
C LEU A 82 10.57 -21.94 4.96
N GLU A 83 10.24 -21.59 3.72
CA GLU A 83 11.17 -21.62 2.57
C GLU A 83 12.17 -20.44 2.62
N TRP A 84 13.03 -20.41 3.64
CA TRP A 84 13.99 -19.32 3.86
C TRP A 84 15.00 -19.15 2.72
N ASP A 85 15.26 -20.22 1.95
CA ASP A 85 16.09 -20.18 0.74
C ASP A 85 15.56 -19.18 -0.31
N LYS A 86 14.26 -18.85 -0.29
CA LYS A 86 13.68 -17.86 -1.19
C LYS A 86 14.25 -16.46 -0.99
N LEU A 87 14.75 -16.15 0.20
CA LEU A 87 15.41 -14.87 0.48
C LEU A 87 16.78 -14.73 -0.19
N GLU A 88 17.30 -15.76 -0.88
CA GLU A 88 18.47 -15.63 -1.74
C GLU A 88 18.13 -14.93 -3.08
N TYR A 89 16.85 -14.83 -3.44
CA TYR A 89 16.39 -14.26 -4.69
C TYR A 89 15.90 -12.81 -4.52
N PRO A 90 16.27 -11.88 -5.42
CA PRO A 90 15.96 -10.46 -5.27
C PRO A 90 14.47 -10.13 -5.12
N ASP A 91 13.58 -10.80 -5.85
CA ASP A 91 12.15 -10.46 -5.84
C ASP A 91 11.49 -10.72 -4.46
N HIS A 92 11.93 -11.77 -3.77
CA HIS A 92 11.47 -12.11 -2.43
C HIS A 92 11.99 -11.09 -1.38
N GLN A 93 13.27 -10.70 -1.49
CA GLN A 93 13.84 -9.64 -0.65
C GLN A 93 13.12 -8.30 -0.84
N LYS A 94 12.80 -7.94 -2.09
CA LYS A 94 12.10 -6.70 -2.44
C LYS A 94 10.66 -6.65 -1.93
N LEU A 95 9.95 -7.79 -1.94
CA LEU A 95 8.62 -7.88 -1.32
C LEU A 95 8.71 -7.71 0.20
N MET A 96 9.68 -8.36 0.84
CA MET A 96 9.93 -8.20 2.29
C MET A 96 10.27 -6.75 2.63
N GLN A 97 11.12 -6.09 1.85
CA GLN A 97 11.44 -4.66 2.00
C GLN A 97 10.18 -3.78 1.90
N MET A 98 9.26 -4.07 0.97
CA MET A 98 7.99 -3.33 0.88
C MET A 98 7.16 -3.50 2.15
N ILE A 99 7.12 -4.70 2.73
CA ILE A 99 6.38 -4.96 3.98
C ILE A 99 7.01 -4.24 5.17
N ASP A 100 8.34 -4.17 5.24
CA ASP A 100 9.03 -3.38 6.26
C ASP A 100 8.68 -1.89 6.11
N ASP A 101 8.80 -1.34 4.91
CA ASP A 101 8.58 0.08 4.64
C ASP A 101 7.12 0.50 4.85
N ILE A 102 6.15 -0.33 4.43
CA ILE A 102 4.73 -0.02 4.64
C ILE A 102 4.34 -0.15 6.12
N ASN A 103 5.00 -1.01 6.90
CA ASN A 103 4.82 -1.07 8.35
C ASN A 103 5.41 0.14 9.07
N VAL A 104 6.56 0.64 8.63
CA VAL A 104 7.12 1.92 9.10
C VAL A 104 6.13 3.04 8.80
N LEU A 105 5.64 3.12 7.57
CA LEU A 105 4.67 4.13 7.15
C LEU A 105 3.37 4.05 7.94
N TYR A 106 2.82 2.84 8.14
CA TYR A 106 1.61 2.63 8.94
C TYR A 106 1.76 3.18 10.35
N LYS A 107 2.90 2.96 11.00
CA LYS A 107 3.16 3.50 12.34
C LYS A 107 3.34 5.01 12.33
N SER A 108 3.99 5.57 11.30
CA SER A 108 4.27 7.01 11.22
C SER A 108 3.08 7.86 10.75
N GLU A 109 2.07 7.26 10.10
CA GLU A 109 0.90 7.96 9.56
C GLU A 109 -0.38 7.67 10.35
N PRO A 110 -0.78 8.53 11.31
CA PRO A 110 -1.99 8.36 12.10
C PRO A 110 -3.28 8.19 11.32
N ALA A 111 -3.38 8.78 10.14
CA ALA A 111 -4.54 8.66 9.26
C ALA A 111 -4.85 7.20 8.88
N LEU A 112 -3.85 6.31 8.90
CA LEU A 112 -4.01 4.90 8.55
C LEU A 112 -4.57 4.04 9.68
N TRP A 113 -4.60 4.52 10.93
CA TRP A 113 -4.95 3.67 12.08
C TRP A 113 -5.75 4.33 13.20
N ARG A 114 -5.69 5.66 13.37
CA ARG A 114 -6.33 6.30 14.53
C ARG A 114 -7.84 6.30 14.42
N GLU A 115 -8.34 6.65 13.24
CA GLU A 115 -9.77 6.78 12.95
C GLU A 115 -10.33 5.54 12.23
N ASP A 116 -9.72 4.35 12.42
CA ASP A 116 -10.18 3.12 11.75
C ASP A 116 -11.66 2.84 11.99
N PHE A 117 -12.20 3.16 13.17
CA PHE A 117 -13.58 2.83 13.55
C PHE A 117 -14.50 4.05 13.61
N ASN A 118 -14.05 5.17 13.02
CA ASN A 118 -14.82 6.40 12.92
C ASN A 118 -15.17 6.66 11.45
N THR A 119 -16.42 7.01 11.16
CA THR A 119 -16.90 7.31 9.81
C THR A 119 -16.13 8.46 9.14
N ASN A 120 -15.54 9.36 9.93
CA ASN A 120 -14.72 10.44 9.41
C ASN A 120 -13.35 9.98 8.88
N GLY A 121 -12.85 8.83 9.36
CA GLY A 121 -11.53 8.29 9.04
C GLY A 121 -11.38 7.71 7.64
N PHE A 122 -12.49 7.47 6.94
CA PHE A 122 -12.51 6.93 5.58
C PHE A 122 -13.59 7.58 4.72
N GLN A 123 -13.28 7.85 3.46
CA GLN A 123 -14.27 8.29 2.48
C GLN A 123 -13.87 7.86 1.07
N TRP A 124 -14.77 7.22 0.34
CA TRP A 124 -14.58 6.98 -1.10
C TRP A 124 -14.47 8.32 -1.85
N ILE A 125 -13.50 8.40 -2.76
CA ILE A 125 -13.44 9.47 -3.77
C ILE A 125 -14.15 8.98 -5.03
N HIS A 126 -13.74 7.82 -5.53
CA HIS A 126 -14.34 7.16 -6.67
C HIS A 126 -14.08 5.66 -6.61
N CYS A 127 -15.13 4.85 -6.62
CA CYS A 127 -15.03 3.39 -6.54
C CYS A 127 -15.75 2.63 -7.66
N ASP A 128 -16.39 3.36 -8.58
CA ASP A 128 -17.27 2.80 -9.62
C ASP A 128 -16.56 2.61 -10.98
N ASP A 129 -15.25 2.88 -11.07
CA ASP A 129 -14.46 2.64 -12.30
C ASP A 129 -14.12 1.15 -12.50
N ASN A 130 -15.16 0.35 -12.67
CA ASN A 130 -15.04 -1.08 -12.91
C ASN A 130 -14.37 -1.44 -14.24
N ARG A 131 -14.35 -0.51 -15.22
CA ARG A 131 -13.74 -0.73 -16.54
C ARG A 131 -12.22 -0.67 -16.47
N ASN A 132 -11.67 0.28 -15.72
CA ASN A 132 -10.23 0.37 -15.51
C ASN A 132 -9.75 -0.40 -14.27
N GLY A 133 -10.67 -0.92 -13.44
CA GLY A 133 -10.33 -1.62 -12.21
C GLY A 133 -9.61 -0.72 -11.20
N VAL A 134 -10.03 0.55 -11.14
CA VAL A 134 -9.44 1.57 -10.28
C VAL A 134 -10.40 1.91 -9.14
N ILE A 135 -9.85 2.06 -7.94
CA ILE A 135 -10.53 2.68 -6.80
C ILE A 135 -9.68 3.80 -6.22
N SER A 136 -10.35 4.76 -5.59
CA SER A 136 -9.70 5.83 -4.85
C SER A 136 -10.50 6.23 -3.62
N PHE A 137 -9.81 6.47 -2.52
CA PHE A 137 -10.40 6.83 -1.24
C PHE A 137 -9.45 7.67 -0.40
N MET A 138 -9.99 8.28 0.65
CA MET A 138 -9.26 9.07 1.62
C MET A 138 -9.14 8.34 2.94
N ARG A 139 -7.98 8.50 3.59
CA ARG A 139 -7.79 8.23 5.01
C ARG A 139 -7.44 9.54 5.71
N ARG A 140 -8.08 9.79 6.85
CA ARG A 140 -7.96 11.08 7.55
C ARG A 140 -7.77 10.88 9.04
N ASP A 141 -7.04 11.80 9.63
CA ASP A 141 -6.95 11.95 11.07
C ASP A 141 -7.16 13.43 11.44
N GLU A 142 -8.25 13.71 12.16
CA GLU A 142 -8.62 15.06 12.57
C GLU A 142 -7.59 15.67 13.53
N LYS A 143 -6.97 14.85 14.38
CA LYS A 143 -6.05 15.37 15.41
C LYS A 143 -4.73 15.88 14.83
N SER A 144 -4.13 15.14 13.89
CA SER A 144 -2.90 15.58 13.21
C SER A 144 -3.14 16.35 11.92
N GLN A 145 -4.40 16.50 11.49
CA GLN A 145 -4.77 17.14 10.23
C GLN A 145 -4.07 16.49 9.02
N ARG A 146 -3.84 15.18 9.09
CA ARG A 146 -3.21 14.40 8.00
C ARG A 146 -4.28 13.84 7.08
N TRP A 147 -4.08 14.05 5.78
CA TRP A 147 -4.98 13.60 4.73
C TRP A 147 -4.20 12.79 3.71
N LEU A 148 -4.57 11.52 3.59
CA LEU A 148 -4.03 10.62 2.59
C LEU A 148 -5.09 10.36 1.53
N VAL A 149 -4.67 10.42 0.27
CA VAL A 149 -5.44 10.00 -0.90
C VAL A 149 -4.78 8.73 -1.43
N ILE A 150 -5.52 7.63 -1.42
CA ILE A 150 -5.06 6.32 -1.84
C ILE A 150 -5.72 6.00 -3.17
N ILE A 151 -4.92 5.55 -4.13
CA ILE A 151 -5.39 5.13 -5.45
C ILE A 151 -4.85 3.73 -5.70
N CYS A 152 -5.72 2.79 -6.05
CA CYS A 152 -5.34 1.43 -6.41
C CYS A 152 -5.74 1.15 -7.85
N ASN A 153 -4.80 0.68 -8.67
CA ASN A 153 -5.01 0.17 -10.01
C ASN A 153 -4.82 -1.35 -9.99
N PHE A 154 -5.91 -2.10 -10.11
CA PHE A 154 -5.90 -3.56 -10.05
C PHE A 154 -5.82 -4.22 -11.44
N THR A 155 -5.41 -3.48 -12.47
CA THR A 155 -5.20 -4.01 -13.81
C THR A 155 -3.73 -3.85 -14.25
N PRO A 156 -3.24 -4.69 -15.17
CA PRO A 156 -1.89 -4.58 -15.70
C PRO A 156 -1.71 -3.39 -16.65
N ASN A 157 -2.77 -2.62 -16.92
CA ASN A 157 -2.70 -1.46 -17.81
C ASN A 157 -2.29 -0.22 -16.99
N PRO A 158 -1.15 0.42 -17.29
CA PRO A 158 -0.81 1.69 -16.68
C PRO A 158 -1.67 2.82 -17.23
N HIS A 159 -1.93 3.83 -16.41
CA HIS A 159 -2.54 5.08 -16.86
C HIS A 159 -1.52 6.20 -16.78
N LYS A 160 -1.20 6.84 -17.91
CA LYS A 160 -0.23 7.96 -17.93
C LYS A 160 -0.82 9.26 -17.39
N SER A 161 -2.14 9.41 -17.52
CA SER A 161 -2.94 10.52 -17.01
C SER A 161 -4.26 9.92 -16.55
N TYR A 162 -4.52 10.03 -15.26
CA TYR A 162 -5.73 9.57 -14.60
C TYR A 162 -6.10 10.59 -13.53
N ARG A 163 -7.26 11.23 -13.71
CA ARG A 163 -7.67 12.35 -12.87
C ARG A 163 -8.49 11.88 -11.67
N ILE A 164 -8.16 12.40 -10.49
CA ILE A 164 -8.86 12.12 -9.22
C ILE A 164 -9.20 13.44 -8.54
N GLY A 165 -10.47 13.67 -8.24
CA GLY A 165 -10.92 14.79 -7.42
C GLY A 165 -10.38 14.73 -5.99
N VAL A 166 -9.96 15.87 -5.44
CA VAL A 166 -9.45 15.98 -4.07
C VAL A 166 -9.99 17.24 -3.38
N PRO A 167 -10.26 17.19 -2.05
CA PRO A 167 -10.94 18.28 -1.35
C PRO A 167 -10.08 19.50 -1.07
N LEU A 168 -8.75 19.35 -1.01
CA LEU A 168 -7.83 20.42 -0.62
C LEU A 168 -6.91 20.76 -1.79
N GLU A 169 -6.69 22.04 -2.05
CA GLU A 169 -5.74 22.50 -3.06
C GLU A 169 -4.28 22.44 -2.56
N GLY A 170 -3.34 22.28 -3.49
CA GLY A 170 -1.91 22.41 -3.25
C GLY A 170 -1.10 21.20 -3.69
N TRP A 171 0.06 21.01 -3.06
CA TRP A 171 0.95 19.89 -3.34
C TRP A 171 0.52 18.62 -2.59
N TYR A 172 0.50 17.51 -3.32
CA TYR A 172 0.35 16.16 -2.80
C TYR A 172 1.63 15.36 -3.08
N GLY A 173 2.35 14.99 -2.02
CA GLY A 173 3.55 14.17 -2.13
C GLY A 173 3.21 12.69 -2.32
N GLU A 174 3.89 12.01 -3.25
CA GLU A 174 3.83 10.56 -3.37
C GLU A 174 4.67 9.94 -2.24
N ILE A 175 4.00 9.49 -1.17
CA ILE A 175 4.67 8.99 0.02
C ILE A 175 4.91 7.48 -0.01
N PHE A 176 4.17 6.77 -0.84
CA PHE A 176 4.33 5.34 -1.07
C PHE A 176 3.83 4.96 -2.46
N ASN A 177 4.59 4.09 -3.13
CA ASN A 177 4.25 3.55 -4.42
C ASN A 177 4.72 2.09 -4.48
N SER A 178 3.76 1.17 -4.49
CA SER A 178 4.04 -0.28 -4.55
C SER A 178 4.70 -0.73 -5.85
N ASP A 179 4.74 0.10 -6.91
CA ASP A 179 5.45 -0.18 -8.16
C ASP A 179 6.88 0.39 -8.19
N ALA A 180 7.37 0.98 -7.09
CA ALA A 180 8.75 1.46 -7.04
C ALA A 180 9.76 0.33 -7.34
N GLU A 181 10.87 0.67 -8.01
CA GLU A 181 11.90 -0.30 -8.41
C GLU A 181 12.50 -1.07 -7.21
N ILE A 182 12.58 -0.39 -6.06
CA ILE A 182 13.04 -0.94 -4.79
C ILE A 182 12.16 -2.10 -4.29
N TYR A 183 10.91 -2.16 -4.73
CA TYR A 183 9.96 -3.25 -4.42
C TYR A 183 9.78 -4.22 -5.60
N GLY A 184 10.52 -4.04 -6.69
CA GLY A 184 10.48 -4.90 -7.87
C GLY A 184 9.39 -4.54 -8.87
N GLY A 185 8.85 -3.31 -8.79
CA GLY A 185 7.95 -2.78 -9.79
C GLY A 185 8.66 -2.13 -10.98
N SER A 186 7.86 -1.58 -11.89
CA SER A 186 8.32 -0.93 -13.13
C SER A 186 8.83 0.50 -12.93
N ASN A 187 8.71 1.03 -11.71
CA ASN A 187 9.11 2.37 -11.30
C ASN A 187 8.32 3.50 -11.99
N LEU A 188 7.11 3.20 -12.46
CA LEU A 188 6.17 4.24 -12.88
C LEU A 188 5.63 4.94 -11.63
N GLY A 189 5.30 6.22 -11.76
CA GLY A 189 4.80 7.01 -10.63
C GLY A 189 4.78 8.50 -10.93
N ASN A 190 4.68 9.29 -9.89
CA ASN A 190 4.44 10.73 -9.99
C ASN A 190 5.70 11.57 -9.76
N LEU A 191 6.90 10.99 -9.82
CA LEU A 191 8.17 11.71 -9.65
C LEU A 191 8.19 12.58 -8.37
N GLY A 192 7.70 12.01 -7.27
CA GLY A 192 7.64 12.66 -5.95
C GLY A 192 6.30 13.32 -5.61
N GLY A 193 5.44 13.63 -6.59
CA GLY A 193 4.10 14.15 -6.30
C GLY A 193 3.43 14.96 -7.41
N ARG A 194 2.29 15.57 -7.11
CA ARG A 194 1.51 16.39 -8.04
C ARG A 194 0.89 17.60 -7.35
N PHE A 195 0.80 18.71 -8.10
CA PHE A 195 -0.07 19.82 -7.75
C PHE A 195 -1.51 19.52 -8.17
N THR A 196 -2.45 20.06 -7.41
CA THR A 196 -3.85 20.10 -7.83
C THR A 196 -4.09 21.12 -8.92
N ASP A 197 -4.96 20.78 -9.87
CA ASP A 197 -5.57 21.73 -10.79
C ASP A 197 -6.93 22.19 -10.24
N PRO A 198 -7.37 23.44 -10.50
CA PRO A 198 -8.75 23.89 -10.26
C PRO A 198 -9.71 23.31 -11.30
N TRP A 199 -9.78 21.98 -11.35
CA TRP A 199 -10.60 21.20 -12.28
C TRP A 199 -11.58 20.34 -11.49
N PRO A 200 -12.88 20.69 -11.47
CA PRO A 200 -13.86 19.97 -10.68
C PRO A 200 -14.04 18.51 -11.12
N MET A 201 -13.98 17.58 -10.16
CA MET A 201 -14.16 16.16 -10.39
C MET A 201 -14.56 15.44 -9.10
N HIS A 202 -15.34 14.35 -9.19
CA HIS A 202 -15.76 13.55 -8.03
C HIS A 202 -16.36 14.39 -6.89
N SER A 203 -17.12 15.43 -7.24
CA SER A 203 -17.74 16.39 -6.31
C SER A 203 -16.77 17.29 -5.52
N TYR A 204 -15.51 17.40 -5.97
CA TYR A 204 -14.53 18.34 -5.43
C TYR A 204 -14.17 19.43 -6.45
N ALA A 205 -13.75 20.60 -5.97
CA ALA A 205 -13.36 21.73 -6.81
C ALA A 205 -11.99 21.55 -7.49
N HIS A 206 -11.13 20.71 -6.90
CA HIS A 206 -9.77 20.46 -7.36
C HIS A 206 -9.57 18.98 -7.71
N SER A 207 -8.56 18.69 -8.53
CA SER A 207 -8.17 17.33 -8.86
C SER A 207 -6.66 17.19 -9.11
N LEU A 208 -6.16 15.97 -8.99
CA LEU A 208 -4.80 15.57 -9.35
C LEU A 208 -4.83 14.82 -10.68
N ASP A 209 -3.90 15.13 -11.59
CA ASP A 209 -3.62 14.31 -12.76
C ASP A 209 -2.43 13.38 -12.48
N LEU A 210 -2.73 12.10 -12.27
CA LEU A 210 -1.78 11.10 -11.77
C LEU A 210 -1.35 10.16 -12.89
N CYS A 211 -0.09 9.72 -12.81
CA CYS A 211 0.33 8.48 -13.45
C CYS A 211 0.04 7.34 -12.48
N LEU A 212 -0.80 6.38 -12.91
CA LEU A 212 -1.11 5.17 -12.16
C LEU A 212 -0.30 3.99 -12.70
N PRO A 213 0.61 3.42 -11.89
CA PRO A 213 1.36 2.24 -12.28
C PRO A 213 0.43 1.02 -12.43
N PRO A 214 0.84 0.00 -13.21
CA PRO A 214 0.06 -1.22 -13.37
C PRO A 214 0.09 -2.05 -12.08
N LEU A 215 -1.03 -2.70 -11.73
CA LEU A 215 -1.13 -3.60 -10.56
C LEU A 215 -0.49 -3.00 -9.30
N SER A 216 -0.99 -1.84 -8.87
CA SER A 216 -0.34 -1.04 -7.83
C SER A 216 -1.33 -0.33 -6.92
N ALA A 217 -0.87 0.01 -5.72
CA ALA A 217 -1.42 1.06 -4.89
C ALA A 217 -0.40 2.21 -4.74
N VAL A 218 -0.90 3.43 -4.82
CA VAL A 218 -0.18 4.70 -4.62
C VAL A 218 -0.84 5.48 -3.49
N MET A 219 -0.03 6.02 -2.59
CA MET A 219 -0.49 6.87 -1.48
C MET A 219 0.06 8.28 -1.67
N MET A 220 -0.86 9.24 -1.74
CA MET A 220 -0.58 10.65 -1.88
C MET A 220 -0.91 11.34 -0.57
N GLU A 221 0.04 12.09 -0.01
CA GLU A 221 -0.16 12.86 1.21
C GLU A 221 -0.33 14.32 0.88
N LYS A 222 -1.37 14.95 1.42
CA LYS A 222 -1.48 16.41 1.39
C LYS A 222 -0.42 17.00 2.31
N GLU A 223 0.61 17.61 1.74
CA GLU A 223 1.54 18.43 2.53
C GLU A 223 0.78 19.65 3.09
N GLY A 224 1.26 20.23 4.19
CA GLY A 224 0.69 21.46 4.77
C GLY A 224 0.76 22.67 3.81
N GLN A 225 0.86 23.89 4.34
CA GLN A 225 1.03 25.07 3.48
C GLN A 225 2.32 24.94 2.65
N TRP A 226 2.19 24.56 1.38
CA TRP A 226 3.28 24.51 0.43
C TRP A 226 3.67 25.95 0.05
N GLN A 227 4.95 26.29 0.18
CA GLN A 227 5.45 27.63 -0.12
C GLN A 227 5.96 27.68 -1.58
N PRO A 228 5.49 28.64 -2.40
CA PRO A 228 6.00 28.85 -3.75
C PRO A 228 7.52 29.03 -3.76
N GLY A 229 8.23 28.21 -4.54
CA GLY A 229 9.69 28.23 -4.65
C GLY A 229 10.42 27.21 -3.78
N ARG A 230 9.72 26.48 -2.89
CA ARG A 230 10.26 25.28 -2.25
C ARG A 230 10.29 24.16 -3.29
N GLN A 231 11.47 23.69 -3.66
CA GLN A 231 11.59 22.44 -4.41
C GLN A 231 10.80 21.35 -3.66
N PRO A 232 10.11 20.44 -4.38
CA PRO A 232 9.59 19.23 -3.75
C PRO A 232 10.71 18.68 -2.85
N PRO A 233 10.44 18.30 -1.59
CA PRO A 233 11.50 17.77 -0.75
C PRO A 233 12.21 16.69 -1.53
N GLU A 234 13.52 16.85 -1.77
CA GLU A 234 14.36 15.80 -2.33
C GLU A 234 14.30 14.66 -1.33
N ARG A 235 13.36 13.72 -1.53
CA ARG A 235 13.40 12.44 -0.82
C ARG A 235 14.52 11.66 -1.49
N THR A 236 15.71 11.83 -0.94
CA THR A 236 16.87 11.03 -1.35
C THR A 236 16.59 9.57 -1.05
N ARG A 237 17.30 8.64 -1.70
CA ARG A 237 17.25 7.18 -1.39
C ARG A 237 17.40 6.85 0.11
N LYS A 238 17.93 7.78 0.92
CA LYS A 238 18.05 7.64 2.37
C LYS A 238 16.79 8.04 3.15
N ASP A 239 15.92 8.88 2.61
CA ASP A 239 14.71 9.36 3.30
C ASP A 239 13.58 8.33 3.29
N ASN A 240 13.58 7.39 2.34
CA ASN A 240 12.74 6.18 2.42
C ASN A 240 13.19 5.22 3.55
N ALA A 241 14.41 5.38 4.08
CA ALA A 241 15.00 4.52 5.10
C ALA A 241 15.21 5.23 6.47
N LEU A 242 14.81 6.49 6.63
CA LEU A 242 15.14 7.30 7.80
C LEU A 242 13.91 7.82 8.56
N GLN A 243 13.24 6.89 9.24
CA GLN A 243 12.88 7.07 10.66
C GLN A 243 13.14 5.78 11.48
N ALA A 244 14.18 5.02 11.11
CA ALA A 244 14.73 4.01 12.01
C ALA A 244 15.64 4.70 13.03
N SER A 245 15.17 4.83 14.27
CA SER A 245 15.97 5.25 15.43
C SER A 245 17.30 4.50 15.47
N PRO A 246 18.46 5.15 15.74
CA PRO A 246 19.72 4.44 15.91
C PRO A 246 19.73 3.79 17.29
N GLY A 247 19.28 2.54 17.39
CA GLY A 247 19.08 1.94 18.70
C GLY A 247 18.78 0.46 18.78
N LEU A 248 19.21 -0.38 17.83
CA LEU A 248 19.35 -1.82 18.07
C LEU A 248 20.41 -2.39 17.11
N ARG A 249 21.67 -2.38 17.56
CA ARG A 249 22.67 -3.31 17.03
C ARG A 249 22.30 -4.68 17.59
N SER A 250 21.73 -5.55 16.76
CA SER A 250 21.64 -6.97 17.05
C SER A 250 23.05 -7.52 17.19
N SER A 251 23.37 -8.01 18.38
CA SER A 251 24.55 -8.86 18.58
C SER A 251 24.25 -10.23 17.96
N PRO A 252 25.21 -10.91 17.32
CA PRO A 252 24.97 -12.23 16.76
C PRO A 252 24.70 -13.23 17.89
N VAL A 253 23.53 -13.87 17.84
CA VAL A 253 23.17 -14.99 18.72
C VAL A 253 24.06 -16.18 18.32
N PRO A 254 24.87 -16.74 19.23
CA PRO A 254 25.63 -17.94 18.91
C PRO A 254 24.69 -19.15 18.88
N LEU A 255 24.68 -19.85 17.74
CA LEU A 255 24.11 -21.19 17.60
C LEU A 255 24.74 -22.11 18.66
N ARG A 256 23.96 -22.51 19.66
CA ARG A 256 24.30 -23.64 20.51
C ARG A 256 23.58 -24.86 19.96
N HIS A 257 24.37 -25.76 19.38
CA HIS A 257 23.97 -27.14 19.17
C HIS A 257 23.63 -27.79 20.52
N ALA A 258 22.49 -28.45 20.57
CA ALA A 258 22.18 -29.56 21.46
C ALA A 258 21.38 -30.58 20.64
#